data_AF-A0A497L9H9-F1
#
_entry.id   AF-A0A497L9H9-F1
#
_cell.length_a   1.000
_cell.length_b   1.000
_cell.length_c   1.000
_cell.angle_alpha   90.00
_cell.angle_beta   90.00
_cell.angle_gamma   90.00
#
_symmetry.space_group_name_H-M   'P 1'
#
loop_
_entity.id
_entity.type
_entity.pdbx_description
1 polymer ?
#
loop_
_entity_poly.entity_id
_entity_poly.type
_entity_poly.pdbx_seq_one_letter_code
_entity_poly.pdbx_strand_id
1 'polypeptide(L)'
;MADLALELASRASEVIVLTDFDAAGREQAFLWALELERVGVKANLAYWRCLMSLVGSFAKDIESLPSLIETLMRKAGYKPGKGKVVEIDTCTTTGEISCET
;
A
#
# COMPACT_ATOMS: atom_id res chain seq x y z
N MET A 1 15.91 -3.36 -6.65
CA MET A 1 14.53 -3.91 -6.51
C MET A 1 14.56 -5.32 -5.94
N ALA A 2 15.39 -6.23 -6.46
CA ALA A 2 15.60 -7.54 -5.84
C ALA A 2 16.00 -7.45 -4.36
N ASP A 3 16.80 -6.44 -3.99
CA ASP A 3 17.23 -6.24 -2.59
C ASP A 3 16.06 -5.96 -1.64
N LEU A 4 15.07 -5.17 -2.09
CA LEU A 4 13.86 -4.88 -1.31
C LEU A 4 12.97 -6.13 -1.19
N ALA A 5 12.83 -6.89 -2.28
CA ALA A 5 12.06 -8.13 -2.27
C ALA A 5 12.69 -9.17 -1.32
N LEU A 6 14.03 -9.24 -1.30
CA LEU A 6 14.79 -10.11 -0.41
C LEU A 6 14.68 -9.67 1.06
N GLU A 7 14.73 -8.37 1.33
CA GLU A 7 14.49 -7.82 2.67
C GLU A 7 13.08 -8.17 3.15
N LEU A 8 12.06 -8.00 2.29
CA LEU A 8 10.68 -8.34 2.61
C LEU A 8 10.50 -9.84 2.87
N ALA A 9 11.17 -10.70 2.10
CA ALA A 9 11.15 -12.14 2.32
C ALA A 9 11.68 -12.55 3.71
N SER A 10 12.60 -11.76 4.28
CA SER A 10 13.09 -11.98 5.64
C SER A 10 12.15 -11.50 6.76
N ARG A 11 11.15 -10.65 6.42
CA ARG A 11 10.29 -9.95 7.38
C ARG A 11 8.82 -10.34 7.31
N ALA A 12 8.33 -10.74 6.14
CA ALA A 12 6.92 -11.02 5.91
C ALA A 12 6.73 -12.12 4.86
N SER A 13 5.75 -12.99 5.08
CA SER A 13 5.34 -14.02 4.13
C SER A 13 4.31 -13.52 3.10
N GLU A 14 3.62 -12.41 3.40
CA GLU A 14 2.62 -11.79 2.55
C GLU A 14 2.73 -10.26 2.62
N VAL A 15 2.65 -9.59 1.48
CA VAL A 15 2.67 -8.12 1.38
C VAL A 15 1.52 -7.62 0.52
N ILE A 16 0.90 -6.52 0.96
CA ILE A 16 -0.12 -5.84 0.17
C ILE A 16 0.60 -4.86 -0.75
N VAL A 17 0.40 -5.01 -2.05
CA VAL A 17 0.96 -4.09 -3.05
C VAL A 17 -0.06 -3.01 -3.35
N LEU A 18 0.34 -1.75 -3.12
CA LEU A 18 -0.47 -0.57 -3.38
C LEU A 18 0.34 0.40 -4.24
N THR A 19 -0.20 0.75 -5.40
CA THR A 19 0.36 1.71 -6.37
C THR A 19 -0.73 2.69 -6.77
N ASP A 20 -0.35 3.75 -7.50
CA ASP A 20 -1.32 4.70 -8.05
C ASP A 20 -2.38 4.03 -8.94
N PHE A 21 -3.52 4.69 -9.06
CA PHE A 21 -4.75 4.18 -9.71
C PHE A 21 -4.81 4.53 -11.20
N ASP A 22 -3.65 4.55 -11.85
CA ASP A 22 -3.54 4.75 -13.30
C ASP A 22 -2.97 3.52 -14.03
N ALA A 23 -2.83 3.62 -15.35
CA ALA A 23 -2.33 2.50 -16.15
C ALA A 23 -0.89 2.10 -15.79
N ALA A 24 -0.04 3.06 -15.42
CA ALA A 24 1.34 2.82 -15.04
C ALA A 24 1.42 2.17 -13.66
N GLY A 25 0.63 2.63 -12.70
CA GLY A 25 0.49 2.02 -11.39
C GLY A 25 0.00 0.57 -11.49
N ARG A 26 -0.98 0.29 -12.36
CA ARG A 26 -1.41 -1.09 -12.63
C ARG A 26 -0.26 -1.98 -13.10
N GLU A 27 0.50 -1.54 -14.11
CA GLU A 27 1.65 -2.30 -14.62
C GLU A 27 2.69 -2.55 -13.52
N GLN A 28 2.98 -1.51 -12.72
CA GLN A 28 3.92 -1.59 -11.62
C GLN A 28 3.46 -2.57 -10.52
N ALA A 29 2.18 -2.59 -10.18
CA ALA A 29 1.62 -3.54 -9.22
C ALA A 29 1.78 -5.00 -9.68
N PHE A 30 1.58 -5.27 -10.97
CA PHE A 30 1.79 -6.61 -11.54
C PHE A 30 3.27 -6.99 -11.57
N LEU A 31 4.16 -6.07 -11.93
CA LEU A 31 5.60 -6.32 -11.92
C LEU A 31 6.11 -6.61 -10.51
N TRP A 32 5.64 -5.86 -9.51
CA TRP A 32 6.01 -6.11 -8.11
C TRP A 32 5.46 -7.44 -7.61
N ALA A 33 4.22 -7.78 -7.95
CA ALA A 33 3.66 -9.07 -7.59
C ALA A 33 4.49 -10.23 -8.14
N LEU A 34 4.90 -10.14 -9.42
CA LEU A 34 5.74 -11.15 -10.04
C LEU A 34 7.10 -11.28 -9.32
N GLU A 35 7.79 -10.17 -9.06
CA GLU A 35 9.10 -10.22 -8.41
C GLU A 35 9.04 -10.70 -6.96
N LEU A 36 7.99 -10.33 -6.21
CA LEU A 36 7.76 -10.80 -4.84
C LEU A 36 7.47 -12.31 -4.82
N GLU A 37 6.63 -12.80 -5.72
CA GLU A 37 6.33 -14.24 -5.81
C GLU A 37 7.56 -15.05 -6.21
N ARG A 38 8.45 -14.51 -7.06
CA ARG A 38 9.72 -15.16 -7.43
C ARG A 38 10.67 -15.39 -6.26
N VAL A 39 10.62 -14.53 -5.24
CA VAL A 39 11.41 -14.68 -4.01
C VAL A 39 10.63 -15.39 -2.88
N GLY A 40 9.44 -15.92 -3.18
CA GLY A 40 8.64 -16.70 -2.23
C GLY A 40 7.74 -15.86 -1.30
N VAL A 41 7.56 -14.57 -1.58
CA VAL A 41 6.65 -13.69 -0.83
C VAL A 41 5.32 -13.61 -1.55
N LYS A 42 4.22 -13.86 -0.83
CA LYS A 42 2.87 -13.77 -1.39
C LYS A 42 2.50 -12.30 -1.62
N ALA A 43 2.26 -11.92 -2.87
CA ALA A 43 1.78 -10.59 -3.21
C ALA A 43 0.24 -10.54 -3.19
N ASN A 44 -0.32 -9.69 -2.33
CA ASN A 44 -1.77 -9.50 -2.22
C ASN A 44 -2.21 -8.23 -2.95
N LEU A 45 -2.88 -8.43 -4.09
CA LEU A 45 -3.47 -7.36 -4.91
C LEU A 45 -4.97 -7.16 -4.67
N ALA A 46 -5.59 -7.91 -3.74
CA ALA A 46 -7.04 -7.86 -3.52
C ALA A 46 -7.49 -6.47 -3.03
N TYR A 47 -6.73 -5.88 -2.10
CA TYR A 47 -6.99 -4.53 -1.59
C TYR A 47 -6.88 -3.48 -2.69
N TRP A 48 -5.82 -3.53 -3.50
CA TRP A 48 -5.64 -2.61 -4.62
C TRP A 48 -6.78 -2.71 -5.63
N ARG A 49 -7.22 -3.94 -5.99
CA ARG A 49 -8.37 -4.16 -6.89
C ARG A 49 -9.68 -3.60 -6.31
N CYS A 50 -9.90 -3.80 -5.02
CA CYS A 50 -11.09 -3.28 -4.33
C CYS A 50 -11.07 -1.74 -4.30
N LEU A 51 -9.94 -1.14 -3.96
CA LEU A 51 -9.76 0.32 -3.97
C LEU A 51 -9.97 0.88 -5.38
N MET A 52 -9.34 0.30 -6.40
CA MET A 52 -9.55 0.67 -7.81
C MET A 52 -11.04 0.64 -8.20
N SER A 53 -11.78 -0.39 -7.79
CA SER A 53 -13.21 -0.50 -8.11
C SER A 53 -14.07 0.56 -7.40
N LEU A 54 -13.67 0.98 -6.20
CA LEU A 54 -14.38 1.97 -5.40
C LEU A 54 -14.09 3.39 -5.90
N VAL A 55 -12.82 3.62 -6.24
CA VAL A 55 -12.27 4.93 -6.58
C VAL A 55 -12.54 5.27 -8.04
N GLY A 56 -12.51 4.31 -8.95
CA GLY A 56 -12.78 4.54 -10.37
C GLY A 56 -11.98 5.72 -10.92
N SER A 57 -12.67 6.77 -11.39
CA SER A 57 -12.08 8.03 -11.86
C SER A 57 -12.03 9.16 -10.81
N PHE A 58 -12.45 8.89 -9.57
CA PHE A 58 -12.59 9.91 -8.52
C PHE A 58 -11.27 10.27 -7.81
N ALA A 59 -10.28 9.38 -7.83
CA ALA A 59 -8.93 9.65 -7.34
C ALA A 59 -7.90 8.96 -8.23
N LYS A 60 -6.85 9.71 -8.57
CA LYS A 60 -5.78 9.23 -9.45
C LYS A 60 -4.68 8.53 -8.66
N ASP A 61 -4.37 9.06 -7.49
CA ASP A 61 -3.22 8.65 -6.68
C ASP A 61 -3.68 8.22 -5.29
N ILE A 62 -2.95 7.30 -4.65
CA ILE A 62 -3.29 6.81 -3.30
C ILE A 62 -3.37 7.95 -2.28
N GLU A 63 -2.50 8.94 -2.42
CA GLU A 63 -2.44 10.12 -1.54
C GLU A 63 -3.70 10.98 -1.61
N SER A 64 -4.48 10.86 -2.69
CA SER A 64 -5.74 11.60 -2.87
C SER A 64 -6.96 10.90 -2.27
N LEU A 65 -6.81 9.66 -1.79
CA LEU A 65 -7.92 8.93 -1.15
C LEU A 65 -8.45 9.61 0.12
N PRO A 66 -7.61 10.11 1.06
CA PRO A 66 -8.12 10.73 2.27
C PRO A 66 -8.98 11.96 1.97
N SER A 67 -8.57 12.80 1.01
CA SER A 67 -9.32 14.00 0.63
C SER A 67 -10.61 13.67 -0.11
N LEU A 68 -10.60 12.62 -0.94
CA LEU A 68 -11.81 12.09 -1.57
C LEU A 68 -12.80 11.57 -0.51
N ILE A 69 -12.34 10.76 0.44
CA ILE A 69 -13.17 10.22 1.53
C ILE A 69 -13.75 11.34 2.38
N GLU A 70 -12.95 12.34 2.75
CA GLU A 70 -13.42 13.50 3.52
C GLU A 70 -14.49 14.29 2.75
N THR A 71 -14.32 14.45 1.44
CA THR A 71 -15.29 15.10 0.57
C THR A 71 -16.60 14.31 0.45
N LEU A 72 -16.51 12.99 0.29
CA LEU A 72 -17.67 12.11 0.24
C LEU A 72 -18.40 12.09 1.59
N MET A 73 -17.68 12.04 2.71
CA MET A 73 -18.25 12.13 4.05
C MET A 73 -19.02 13.43 4.25
N ARG A 74 -18.44 14.57 3.88
CA ARG A 74 -19.12 15.88 3.93
C ARG A 74 -20.39 15.89 3.11
N LYS A 75 -20.35 15.38 1.86
CA LYS A 75 -21.52 15.34 0.97
C LYS A 75 -22.60 14.37 1.44
N ALA A 76 -22.23 13.26 2.07
CA ALA A 76 -23.15 12.28 2.63
C ALA A 76 -23.77 12.72 3.97
N GLY A 77 -23.42 13.90 4.49
CA GLY A 77 -23.87 14.37 5.81
C GLY A 77 -23.22 13.63 6.98
N TYR A 78 -22.15 12.87 6.74
CA TYR A 78 -21.37 12.21 7.78
C TYR A 78 -20.56 13.27 8.53
N LYS A 79 -20.86 13.45 9.81
CA LYS A 79 -20.04 14.26 10.72
C LYS A 79 -18.95 13.35 11.25
N PRO A 80 -17.67 13.52 10.85
CA PRO A 80 -16.61 12.70 11.42
C PRO A 80 -16.59 12.91 12.93
N GLY A 81 -16.87 11.85 13.68
CA GLY A 81 -16.51 11.80 15.09
C GLY A 81 -15.02 12.04 15.18
N LYS A 82 -14.55 12.73 16.23
CA LYS A 82 -13.12 13.00 16.48
C LYS A 82 -12.34 11.69 16.71
N GLY A 83 -12.15 10.90 15.66
CA GLY A 83 -11.25 9.76 15.64
C GLY A 83 -9.87 10.29 15.31
N LYS A 84 -8.88 9.97 16.13
CA LYS A 84 -7.48 10.31 15.86
C LYS A 84 -7.10 9.71 14.50
N VAL A 85 -6.62 10.56 13.60
CA VAL A 85 -5.83 10.09 12.45
C VAL A 85 -4.63 9.38 13.07
N VAL A 86 -4.56 8.06 12.90
CA VAL A 86 -3.34 7.31 13.20
C VAL A 86 -2.39 7.68 12.07
N GLU A 87 -1.47 8.59 12.38
CA GLU A 87 -0.28 8.80 11.58
C GLU A 87 0.45 7.45 11.56
N ILE A 88 0.43 6.78 10.41
CA ILE A 88 1.23 5.58 10.21
C ILE A 88 2.64 6.11 9.97
N ASP A 89 3.40 6.27 11.05
CA ASP A 89 4.83 6.51 10.96
C ASP A 89 5.45 5.36 10.17
N THR A 90 5.97 5.66 8.99
CA THR A 90 6.92 4.77 8.31
C THR A 90 8.25 4.84 9.06
N CYS A 91 8.29 4.24 10.26
CA CYS A 91 9.54 4.00 10.95
C CYS A 91 10.32 2.93 10.18
N THR A 92 11.16 3.34 9.23
CA THR A 92 12.33 2.58 8.80
C THR A 92 13.18 2.36 10.04
N THR A 93 13.03 1.20 10.68
CA THR A 93 13.88 0.81 11.79
C THR A 93 15.25 0.45 11.21
N THR A 94 16.16 1.42 11.23
CA THR A 94 17.60 1.16 11.27
C THR A 94 17.87 0.39 12.56
N GLY A 95 18.04 -0.92 12.42
CA GLY A 95 18.46 -1.81 13.49
C GLY A 95 19.65 -2.61 12.98
N GLU A 96 20.83 -2.25 13.46
CA GLU A 96 22.10 -2.93 13.22
C GLU A 96 21.99 -4.41 13.60
N ILE A 97 22.27 -5.29 12.65
CA ILE A 97 22.42 -6.72 12.94
C ILE A 97 23.89 -6.89 13.36
N SER A 98 24.12 -6.91 14.67
CA SER A 98 25.42 -7.31 15.24
C SER A 98 25.60 -8.80 14.96
N CYS A 99 26.61 -9.13 14.15
CA CYS A 99 27.11 -10.49 14.03
C CYS A 99 27.84 -10.87 15.32
N GLU A 100 27.32 -11.84 16.06
CA GLU A 100 28.10 -12.58 17.04
C GLU A 100 28.22 -14.04 16.60
N THR A 101 29.44 -14.54 16.75
CA THR A 101 30.08 -15.68 16.07
C THR A 101 29.64 -17.03 16.61
#